data_AF-A0A920DHY6-F1
#
_entry.id   AF-A0A920DHY6-F1
#
_cell.length_a   1.000
_cell.length_b   1.000
_cell.length_c   1.000
_cell.angle_alpha   90.00
_cell.angle_beta   90.00
_cell.angle_gamma   90.00
#
_symmetry.space_group_name_H-M   'P 1'
#
loop_
_entity.id
_entity.type
_entity.pdbx_description
1 polymer ?
#
loop_
_entity_poly.entity_id
_entity_poly.type
_entity_poly.pdbx_seq_one_letter_code
_entity_poly.pdbx_strand_id
1 'polypeptide(L)' 'MVNVLDHIIFVEDLEITKKIREDLFGIPPVWRGKHKELGTSNILFNFENTYFELLASTGTGLGAEL' A
#
# COMPACT_ATOMS: atom_id res chain seq x y z
N MET A 1 -15.20 -18.85 11.54
CA MET A 1 -14.62 -19.19 10.22
C MET A 1 -14.44 -17.88 9.48
N VAL A 2 -13.24 -17.59 8.96
CA VAL A 2 -12.99 -16.38 8.16
C VAL A 2 -13.43 -16.70 6.74
N ASN A 3 -14.44 -15.98 6.24
CA ASN A 3 -15.07 -16.26 4.95
C ASN A 3 -14.85 -15.16 3.91
N VAL A 4 -14.26 -14.04 4.32
CA VAL A 4 -14.04 -12.86 3.47
C VAL A 4 -12.66 -12.30 3.78
N LEU A 5 -11.95 -11.91 2.72
CA LEU A 5 -10.69 -11.18 2.77
C LEU A 5 -11.01 -9.70 2.59
N ASP A 6 -10.66 -8.87 3.56
CA ASP A 6 -10.88 -7.42 3.47
C ASP A 6 -9.76 -6.76 2.65
N HIS A 7 -8.52 -7.02 3.03
CA HIS A 7 -7.36 -6.40 2.42
C HIS A 7 -6.10 -7.26 2.54
N ILE A 8 -5.20 -7.03 1.58
CA ILE A 8 -3.82 -7.52 1.64
C ILE A 8 -2.92 -6.30 1.70
N ILE A 9 -2.09 -6.21 2.75
CA ILE A 9 -1.03 -5.20 2.84
C ILE A 9 0.29 -5.83 2.46
N PHE A 10 1.00 -5.18 1.55
CA PHE A 10 2.37 -5.53 1.20
C PHE A 10 3.29 -4.36 1.53
N VAL A 11 4.28 -4.64 2.38
CA VAL A 11 5.23 -3.65 2.88
C VAL A 11 6.55 -3.85 2.15
N GLU A 12 7.05 -2.79 1.52
CA GLU A 12 8.31 -2.83 0.76
C GLU A 12 9.27 -1.71 1.17
N ASP A 13 10.54 -1.95 0.87
CA ASP A 13 11.57 -0.91 0.91
C ASP A 13 11.37 0.06 -0.27
N LEU A 14 11.60 1.35 0.01
CA LEU A 14 11.22 2.53 -0.78
C LEU A 14 11.72 2.49 -2.24
N GLU A 15 12.81 1.75 -2.50
CA GLU A 15 13.34 1.59 -3.86
C GLU A 15 12.42 0.77 -4.78
N ILE A 16 11.73 -0.24 -4.25
CA ILE A 16 10.85 -1.07 -5.05
C ILE A 16 9.49 -0.37 -5.22
N THR A 17 9.00 0.33 -4.19
CA THR A 17 7.74 1.09 -4.26
C THR A 17 7.79 2.25 -5.26
N LYS A 18 8.96 2.89 -5.45
CA LYS A 18 9.17 3.89 -6.53
C LYS A 18 9.03 3.29 -7.94
N LYS A 19 9.25 1.98 -8.07
CA LYS A 19 9.20 1.21 -9.30
C LYS A 19 7.90 0.43 -9.48
N ILE A 20 7.05 0.33 -8.45
CA ILE A 20 5.69 -0.17 -8.61
C ILE A 20 4.89 0.87 -9.40
N ARG A 21 5.11 0.78 -10.70
CA ARG A 21 4.37 1.50 -11.71
C ARG A 21 3.02 0.84 -11.86
N GLU A 22 2.09 1.60 -12.43
CA GLU A 22 0.70 1.23 -12.72
C GLU A 22 0.58 -0.11 -13.49
N ASP A 23 1.71 -0.59 -14.01
CA ASP A 23 1.88 -1.85 -14.74
C ASP A 23 1.89 -3.12 -13.87
N LEU A 24 2.10 -3.05 -12.54
CA LEU A 24 2.23 -4.26 -11.70
C LEU A 24 1.01 -5.19 -11.83
N PHE A 25 -0.17 -4.60 -11.78
CA PHE A 25 -1.44 -5.32 -11.90
C PHE A 25 -2.14 -5.04 -13.24
N GLY A 26 -1.55 -4.21 -14.11
CA GLY A 26 -2.18 -3.74 -15.34
C GLY A 26 -3.48 -2.94 -15.11
N ILE A 27 -3.70 -2.46 -13.88
CA ILE A 27 -4.83 -1.63 -13.48
C ILE A 27 -4.33 -0.37 -12.76
N PRO A 28 -4.97 0.80 -12.96
CA PRO A 28 -4.60 2.00 -12.26
C PRO A 28 -4.97 1.87 -10.77
N PRO A 29 -4.19 2.48 -9.87
CA PRO A 29 -4.57 2.54 -8.46
C PRO A 29 -5.78 3.44 -8.27
N VAL A 30 -6.59 3.10 -7.27
CA VAL A 30 -7.80 3.85 -6.89
C VAL A 30 -7.53 4.91 -5.84
N TRP A 31 -6.42 4.80 -5.11
CA TRP A 31 -6.03 5.75 -4.07
C TRP A 31 -4.52 5.85 -3.92
N ARG A 32 -4.05 7.05 -3.54
CA ARG A 32 -2.67 7.31 -3.11
C ARG A 32 -2.73 8.23 -1.90
N GLY A 33 -2.24 7.76 -0.75
CA GLY A 33 -2.35 8.45 0.53
C GLY A 33 -1.01 8.67 1.22
N LYS A 34 -1.01 9.64 2.15
CA LYS A 34 0.11 9.91 3.06
C LYS A 34 -0.41 9.99 4.49
N HIS A 35 0.18 9.23 5.39
CA HIS A 35 -0.14 9.23 6.82
C HIS A 35 0.98 9.93 7.58
N LYS A 36 0.88 11.27 7.66
CA LYS A 36 1.94 12.12 8.23
C LYS A 36 2.33 11.72 9.66
N GLU A 37 1.36 11.40 10.50
CA GLU A 37 1.60 11.02 11.90
C GLU A 37 2.27 9.65 12.05
N LEU A 38 2.07 8.76 11.08
CA LEU A 38 2.64 7.41 11.06
C LEU A 38 3.95 7.34 10.25
N GLY A 39 4.31 8.38 9.51
CA GLY A 39 5.48 8.39 8.63
C GLY A 39 5.33 7.54 7.36
N THR A 40 4.14 7.06 7.01
CA THR A 40 3.94 6.13 5.88
C THR A 40 3.18 6.75 4.71
N SER A 41 3.32 6.16 3.53
CA SER A 41 2.51 6.45 2.36
C SER A 41 1.96 5.14 1.79
N ASN A 42 0.79 5.19 1.16
CA ASN A 42 0.17 4.02 0.57
C ASN A 42 -0.34 4.24 -0.85
N ILE A 43 -0.52 3.13 -1.57
CA ILE A 43 -1.21 3.05 -2.85
C ILE A 43 -2.20 1.89 -2.77
N LEU A 44 -3.46 2.11 -3.13
CA LEU A 44 -4.50 1.07 -3.15
C LEU A 44 -4.86 0.69 -4.57
N PHE A 45 -4.99 -0.62 -4.81
CA PHE A 45 -5.56 -1.20 -6.02
C PHE A 45 -6.82 -1.97 -5.64
N ASN A 46 -7.93 -1.70 -6.33
CA ASN A 46 -9.15 -2.46 -6.13
C ASN A 46 -9.14 -3.72 -7.00
N PHE A 47 -9.46 -4.84 -6.37
CA PHE A 47 -9.90 -6.06 -7.02
C PHE A 47 -11.42 -6.19 -6.83
N GLU A 48 -12.03 -7.23 -7.40
CA GLU A 48 -13.49 -7.39 -7.37
C GLU A 48 -14.07 -7.51 -5.95
N ASN A 49 -13.34 -8.16 -5.03
CA ASN A 49 -13.85 -8.53 -3.70
C ASN A 49 -12.90 -8.20 -2.54
N THR A 50 -11.78 -7.52 -2.81
CA THR A 50 -10.75 -7.12 -1.83
C THR A 50 -9.96 -5.95 -2.42
N TYR A 51 -9.13 -5.29 -1.62
CA TYR A 51 -8.11 -4.38 -2.15
C TYR A 51 -6.71 -4.83 -1.74
N PHE A 52 -5.74 -4.36 -2.52
CA PHE A 52 -4.33 -4.55 -2.26
C PHE A 52 -3.70 -3.20 -1.95
N GLU A 53 -3.10 -3.11 -0.77
CA GLU A 53 -2.42 -1.94 -0.27
C GLU A 53 -0.91 -2.14 -0.34
N LEU A 54 -0.24 -1.27 -1.10
CA LEU A 54 1.19 -1.08 -0.97
C LEU A 54 1.43 -0.04 0.10
N LEU A 55 2.23 -0.39 1.11
CA LEU A 55 2.59 0.49 2.20
C LEU A 55 4.10 0.69 2.24
N ALA A 56 4.54 1.94 2.33
CA ALA A 56 5.95 2.27 2.42
C ALA A 56 6.21 3.25 3.57
N SER A 57 7.34 3.04 4.26
CA SER A 57 7.94 4.04 5.13
C SER A 57 8.43 5.20 4.28
N THR A 58 7.97 6.43 4.54
CA THR A 58 8.28 7.61 3.69
C THR A 58 8.60 8.88 4.51
N GLY A 59 8.71 8.76 5.82
CA GLY A 59 8.91 9.85 6.76
C GLY A 59 9.30 9.32 8.13
N THR A 60 9.01 10.10 9.17
CA THR A 60 9.27 9.75 10.57
C THR A 60 7.96 9.46 11.28
N GLY A 61 7.96 8.50 12.21
CA GLY A 61 6.76 8.08 12.93
C GLY A 61 6.68 6.58 13.12
N LEU A 62 5.77 6.13 13.98
CA LEU A 62 5.70 4.73 14.42
C LEU A 62 5.57 3.74 13.26
N GLY A 63 4.80 4.06 12.22
CA GLY A 63 4.62 3.18 11.06
C GLY A 63 5.82 3.15 10.11
N ALA A 64 6.76 4.08 10.24
CA ALA A 64 7.98 4.17 9.43
C ALA A 64 9.21 3.53 10.10
N GLU A 65 9.13 3.25 11.39
CA GLU A 65 10.24 2.84 12.26
C GLU A 65 10.11 1.41 12.83
N LEU A 66 8.99 0.74 12.56
CA LEU A 66 8.73 -0.68 12.86
C LEU A 66 9.24 -1.57 11.73
#